data_AF-A0A349SB45-F1
#
_entry.id   AF-A0A349SB45-F1
#
_cell.length_a   1.000
_cell.length_b   1.000
_cell.length_c   1.000
_cell.angle_alpha   90.00
_cell.angle_beta   90.00
_cell.angle_gamma   90.00
#
_symmetry.space_group_name_H-M   'P 1'
#
loop_
_entity.id
_entity.type
_entity.pdbx_description
1 polymer ?
#
loop_
_entity_poly.entity_id
_entity_poly.type
_entity_poly.pdbx_seq_one_letter_code
_entity_poly.pdbx_strand_id
1 'polypeptide(L)'
;MAAITTQRVTAVHHWNDSLFSFKTTRDAGLKFENGHFVMIGMHVDGKPLMRAYSIASPNYDEELEFFSIKVQDGPLTSRLQNIQVGDELLVSSKPTGTLVVDHL
;
A
#
# COMPACT_ATOMS: atom_id res chain seq x y z
N MET A 1 -2.91 -6.15 -17.94
CA MET A 1 -3.10 -5.58 -16.58
C MET A 1 -1.93 -6.02 -15.72
N ALA A 2 -1.41 -5.17 -14.84
CA ALA A 2 -0.42 -5.61 -13.86
C ALA A 2 -1.06 -6.70 -12.99
N ALA A 3 -0.29 -7.72 -12.61
CA ALA A 3 -0.79 -8.75 -11.71
C ALA A 3 -1.10 -8.10 -10.35
N ILE A 4 -2.16 -8.56 -9.70
CA ILE A 4 -2.53 -8.12 -8.34
C ILE A 4 -2.29 -9.31 -7.43
N THR A 5 -1.52 -9.09 -6.37
CA THR A 5 -1.29 -10.07 -5.31
C THR A 5 -2.04 -9.63 -4.05
N THR A 6 -2.36 -10.60 -3.20
CA THR A 6 -2.99 -10.34 -1.90
C THR A 6 -1.90 -10.39 -0.84
N GLN A 7 -1.75 -9.31 -0.09
CA GLN A 7 -0.77 -9.17 0.99
C GLN A 7 -1.50 -9.01 2.32
N ARG A 8 -0.92 -9.53 3.39
CA ARG A 8 -1.51 -9.50 4.71
C ARG A 8 -0.95 -8.36 5.52
N VAL A 9 -1.81 -7.62 6.22
CA VAL A 9 -1.40 -6.55 7.15
C VAL A 9 -0.68 -7.18 8.34
N THR A 10 0.51 -6.70 8.64
CA THR A 10 1.38 -7.21 9.72
C THR A 10 1.51 -6.23 10.88
N ALA A 11 1.36 -4.93 10.62
CA ALA A 11 1.34 -3.88 11.64
C ALA A 11 0.44 -2.72 11.23
N VAL A 12 -0.16 -2.05 12.21
CA VAL A 12 -0.93 -0.81 12.02
C VAL A 12 -0.55 0.16 13.14
N HIS A 13 -0.25 1.40 12.78
CA HIS A 13 0.09 2.47 13.71
C HIS A 13 -0.68 3.75 13.36
N HIS A 14 -1.53 4.21 14.28
CA HIS A 14 -2.23 5.49 14.11
C HIS A 14 -1.44 6.61 14.77
N TRP A 15 -0.94 7.54 13.94
CA TRP A 15 -0.21 8.71 14.42
C TRP A 15 -1.15 9.74 15.05
N ASN A 16 -2.33 9.92 14.46
CA ASN A 16 -3.40 10.79 14.94
C ASN A 16 -4.73 10.49 14.22
N ASP A 17 -5.71 11.39 14.35
CA ASP A 17 -7.05 11.27 13.76
C ASP A 17 -7.09 11.34 12.23
N SER A 18 -6.03 11.84 11.58
CA SER A 18 -5.94 11.97 10.13
C SER A 18 -4.84 11.14 9.48
N LEU A 19 -3.91 10.55 10.24
CA LEU A 19 -2.72 9.90 9.71
C LEU A 19 -2.47 8.54 10.36
N PHE A 20 -2.06 7.56 9.55
CA PHE A 20 -1.65 6.24 10.01
C PHE A 20 -0.65 5.60 9.05
N SER A 21 0.17 4.71 9.59
CA SER A 21 1.02 3.80 8.81
C SER A 21 0.53 2.37 8.99
N PHE A 22 0.80 1.53 7.99
CA PHE A 22 0.61 0.10 8.11
C PHE A 22 1.67 -0.64 7.30
N LYS A 23 1.96 -1.86 7.75
CA LYS A 23 2.86 -2.78 7.06
C LYS A 23 2.10 -3.95 6.51
N THR A 24 2.60 -4.51 5.42
CA THR A 24 2.11 -5.76 4.84
C THR A 24 3.25 -6.72 4.55
N THR A 25 2.89 -7.99 4.36
CA THR A 25 3.76 -8.93 3.66
C THR A 25 4.15 -8.38 2.28
N ARG A 26 5.27 -8.87 1.76
CA ARG A 26 5.76 -8.53 0.43
C ARG A 26 5.78 -9.78 -0.45
N ASP A 27 5.28 -9.64 -1.67
CA ASP A 27 5.46 -10.67 -2.69
C ASP A 27 6.95 -10.75 -3.07
N ALA A 28 7.52 -11.96 -3.05
CA ALA A 28 8.93 -12.18 -3.34
C ALA A 28 9.36 -11.73 -4.76
N GLY A 29 8.42 -11.68 -5.71
CA GLY A 29 8.63 -11.19 -7.06
C GLY A 29 8.58 -9.66 -7.19
N LEU A 30 8.07 -8.94 -6.18
CA LEU A 30 7.94 -7.49 -6.23
C LEU A 30 9.30 -6.82 -6.00
N LYS A 31 9.90 -6.34 -7.08
CA LYS A 31 11.12 -5.51 -7.07
C LYS A 31 10.76 -4.07 -7.40
N PHE A 32 11.34 -3.11 -6.68
CA PHE A 32 11.12 -1.68 -6.89
C PHE A 32 12.38 -0.85 -6.59
N GLU A 33 12.38 0.40 -7.02
CA GLU A 33 13.38 1.39 -6.66
C GLU A 33 12.83 2.29 -5.56
N ASN A 34 13.69 2.70 -4.61
CA ASN A 34 13.28 3.57 -3.52
C ASN A 34 12.74 4.89 -4.09
N GLY A 35 11.48 5.21 -3.77
CA GLY A 35 10.73 6.33 -4.33
C GLY A 35 9.61 5.96 -5.31
N HIS A 36 9.51 4.70 -5.73
CA HIS A 36 8.35 4.20 -6.47
C HIS A 36 7.06 4.15 -5.62
N PHE A 37 5.93 4.14 -6.33
CA PHE A 37 4.62 3.83 -5.82
C PHE A 37 4.04 2.58 -6.50
N VAL A 38 3.09 1.94 -5.84
CA VAL A 38 2.26 0.84 -6.36
C VAL A 38 0.78 1.18 -6.18
N MET A 39 -0.10 0.43 -6.84
CA MET A 39 -1.52 0.47 -6.53
C MET A 39 -1.80 -0.47 -5.36
N ILE A 40 -2.42 0.04 -4.30
CA ILE A 40 -2.98 -0.78 -3.21
C ILE A 40 -4.51 -0.64 -3.18
N GLY A 41 -5.19 -1.62 -2.60
CA GLY A 41 -6.64 -1.54 -2.48
C GLY A 41 -7.27 -2.70 -1.73
N MET A 42 -8.58 -2.78 -1.85
CA MET A 42 -9.41 -3.82 -1.25
C MET A 42 -10.65 -4.06 -2.12
N HIS A 43 -11.32 -5.18 -1.90
CA HIS A 43 -12.60 -5.46 -2.55
C HIS A 43 -13.71 -4.65 -1.87
N VAL A 44 -14.44 -3.86 -2.66
CA VAL A 44 -15.61 -3.09 -2.23
C VAL A 44 -16.73 -3.41 -3.21
N ASP A 45 -17.87 -3.86 -2.68
CA ASP A 45 -19.04 -4.27 -3.49
C ASP A 45 -18.70 -5.26 -4.62
N GLY A 46 -17.81 -6.21 -4.32
CA GLY A 46 -17.36 -7.24 -5.26
C GLY A 46 -16.38 -6.76 -6.33
N LYS A 47 -15.89 -5.51 -6.27
CA LYS A 47 -14.92 -4.95 -7.23
C LYS A 47 -13.66 -4.43 -6.52
N PRO A 48 -12.47 -4.57 -7.14
CA PRO A 48 -11.25 -4.02 -6.57
C PRO A 48 -11.25 -2.49 -6.63
N LEU A 49 -11.16 -1.85 -5.47
CA LEU A 49 -10.99 -0.41 -5.35
C LEU A 49 -9.52 -0.10 -5.05
N MET A 50 -8.79 0.40 -6.05
CA MET A 50 -7.35 0.62 -5.98
C MET A 50 -6.99 2.12 -5.96
N ARG A 51 -5.93 2.49 -5.25
CA ARG A 51 -5.31 3.83 -5.26
C ARG A 51 -3.79 3.72 -5.26
N ALA A 52 -3.13 4.72 -5.84
CA ALA A 52 -1.67 4.81 -5.84
C ALA A 52 -1.15 5.18 -4.45
N TYR A 53 -0.13 4.47 -3.99
CA TYR A 53 0.56 4.67 -2.72
C TYR A 53 2.06 4.50 -2.89
N SER A 54 2.81 5.51 -2.45
CA SER A 54 4.27 5.41 -2.35
C SER A 54 4.66 4.32 -1.38
N ILE A 55 5.69 3.54 -1.72
CA ILE A 55 6.25 2.55 -0.81
C ILE A 55 7.17 3.29 0.15
N ALA A 56 6.88 3.20 1.44
CA ALA A 56 7.60 3.88 2.51
C ALA A 56 8.70 3.02 3.15
N SER A 57 8.75 1.72 2.84
CA SER A 57 9.86 0.84 3.21
C SER A 57 10.96 0.80 2.15
N PRO A 58 12.22 0.50 2.51
CA PRO A 58 13.28 0.33 1.53
C PRO A 58 13.11 -0.94 0.70
N ASN A 59 13.64 -0.95 -0.52
CA ASN A 59 13.49 -2.04 -1.48
C ASN A 59 14.18 -3.35 -1.12
N TYR A 60 15.00 -3.37 -0.08
CA TYR A 60 15.61 -4.57 0.50
C TYR A 60 14.86 -5.11 1.72
N ASP A 61 13.81 -4.42 2.19
CA ASP A 61 13.03 -4.86 3.34
C ASP A 61 12.13 -6.07 3.00
N GLU A 62 11.87 -6.93 3.99
CA GLU A 62 11.01 -8.10 3.83
C GLU A 62 9.52 -7.72 3.81
N GLU A 63 9.18 -6.54 4.34
CA GLU A 63 7.82 -6.01 4.40
C GLU A 63 7.65 -4.75 3.53
N LEU A 64 6.41 -4.50 3.14
CA LEU A 64 6.02 -3.21 2.56
C LEU A 64 5.45 -2.32 3.65
N GLU A 65 5.92 -1.07 3.72
CA GLU A 65 5.31 -0.05 4.57
C GLU A 65 4.61 1.01 3.73
N PHE A 66 3.46 1.48 4.21
CA PHE A 66 2.69 2.55 3.60
C PHE A 66 2.30 3.57 4.65
N PHE A 67 2.32 4.83 4.24
CA PHE A 67 1.80 5.95 5.01
C PHE A 67 0.53 6.48 4.35
N SER A 68 -0.52 6.70 5.12
CA SER A 68 -1.85 7.00 4.61
C SER A 68 -2.56 8.08 5.41
N ILE A 69 -3.39 8.84 4.70
CA ILE A 69 -4.33 9.81 5.26
C ILE A 69 -5.69 9.14 5.48
N LYS A 70 -6.41 9.56 6.52
CA LYS A 70 -7.79 9.20 6.80
C LYS A 70 -8.69 10.29 6.25
N VAL A 71 -9.50 9.96 5.25
CA VAL A 71 -10.55 10.83 4.72
C VAL A 71 -11.87 10.15 5.00
N GLN A 72 -12.72 10.76 5.84
CA GLN A 72 -13.95 10.11 6.33
C GLN A 72 -14.87 9.64 5.20
N ASP A 73 -15.00 10.45 4.14
CA ASP A 73 -15.81 10.11 2.96
C ASP A 73 -14.98 9.62 1.77
N GLY A 74 -13.70 9.29 2.00
CA GLY A 74 -12.79 8.79 0.98
C GLY A 74 -13.20 7.38 0.54
N PRO A 75 -13.32 7.08 -0.78
CA PRO A 75 -13.80 5.77 -1.23
C PRO A 75 -13.01 4.58 -0.64
N LEU A 76 -11.68 4.74 -0.57
CA LEU A 76 -10.77 3.73 -0.03
C LEU A 76 -10.43 4.00 1.44
N THR A 77 -9.97 5.20 1.76
CA THR A 77 -9.39 5.51 3.07
C THR A 77 -10.39 5.50 4.22
N SER A 78 -11.69 5.71 3.94
CA SER A 78 -12.76 5.52 4.93
C SER A 78 -12.81 4.11 5.50
N ARG A 79 -12.42 3.11 4.69
CA ARG A 79 -12.34 1.69 5.06
C ARG A 79 -10.93 1.31 5.49
N LEU A 80 -9.92 1.76 4.74
CA LEU A 80 -8.51 1.43 4.99
C LEU A 80 -8.04 1.89 6.37
N GLN A 81 -8.61 2.97 6.92
CA GLN A 81 -8.28 3.42 8.29
C GLN A 81 -8.66 2.43 9.39
N ASN A 82 -9.53 1.44 9.10
CA ASN A 82 -10.05 0.49 10.09
C ASN A 82 -9.40 -0.91 9.98
N ILE A 83 -8.38 -1.06 9.12
CA ILE A 83 -7.70 -2.36 8.95
C ILE A 83 -7.01 -2.81 10.23
N GLN A 84 -6.91 -4.11 10.41
CA GLN A 84 -6.25 -4.76 11.52
C GLN A 84 -5.16 -5.72 11.04
N VAL A 85 -4.26 -6.09 11.95
CA VAL A 85 -3.28 -7.15 11.66
C VAL A 85 -4.01 -8.44 11.30
N GLY A 86 -3.61 -9.05 10.18
CA GLY A 86 -4.26 -10.22 9.61
C GLY A 86 -5.18 -9.94 8.43
N ASP A 87 -5.63 -8.69 8.25
CA ASP A 87 -6.46 -8.30 7.12
C ASP A 87 -5.70 -8.39 5.79
N GLU A 88 -6.44 -8.53 4.70
CA GLU A 88 -5.88 -8.70 3.36
C GLU A 88 -6.07 -7.44 2.51
N LEU A 89 -4.99 -7.03 1.84
CA LEU A 89 -4.95 -5.92 0.90
C LEU A 89 -4.46 -6.39 -0.46
N LEU A 90 -5.03 -5.79 -1.49
CA LEU A 90 -4.58 -5.96 -2.87
C LEU A 90 -3.36 -5.07 -3.12
N VAL A 91 -2.32 -5.63 -3.72
CA VAL A 91 -1.10 -4.90 -4.10
C VAL A 91 -0.76 -5.21 -5.56
N SER A 92 -0.57 -4.19 -6.38
CA SER A 92 -0.17 -4.38 -7.78
C SER A 92 1.31 -4.75 -7.90
N SER A 93 1.63 -5.61 -8.86
CA SER A 93 2.99 -6.09 -9.13
C SER A 93 3.88 -5.13 -9.95
N LYS A 94 3.34 -3.97 -10.37
CA LYS A 94 4.06 -3.03 -11.24
C LYS A 94 4.31 -1.70 -10.51
N PRO A 95 5.44 -1.58 -9.79
CA PRO A 95 5.86 -0.30 -9.23
C PRO A 95 6.27 0.67 -10.35
N THR A 96 6.03 1.96 -10.13
CA THR A 96 6.38 3.04 -11.06
C THR A 96 6.51 4.36 -10.31
N GLY A 97 6.91 5.42 -10.99
CA GLY A 97 7.12 6.73 -10.40
C GLY A 97 8.41 7.36 -10.91
N THR A 98 8.52 8.67 -10.74
CA THR A 98 9.67 9.46 -11.21
C THR A 98 10.55 9.93 -10.07
N LEU A 99 10.18 9.65 -8.81
CA LEU A 99 10.93 10.06 -7.62
C LEU A 99 12.06 9.08 -7.30
N VAL A 100 12.80 8.64 -8.32
CA VAL A 100 13.98 7.77 -8.18
C VAL A 100 15.24 8.56 -8.51
N VAL A 101 16.36 8.15 -7.91
CA VAL A 101 17.62 8.90 -7.99
C VAL A 101 18.13 9.04 -9.43
N ASP A 102 17.94 8.01 -10.25
CA ASP A 102 18.46 7.95 -11.61
C ASP A 102 17.53 8.59 -12.66
N HIS A 103 16.40 9.18 -12.24
CA HIS A 103 15.44 9.82 -13.14
C HIS A 103 15.80 11.29 -13.39
N LEU A 104 16.87 11.51 -14.17
CA LEU A 104 17.33 12.81 -14.66
C LEU A 104 16.97 13.05 -16.14
#